data_AF-D0FY11-F1
#
_entry.id   AF-D0FY11-F1
#
_cell.length_a   1.000
_cell.length_b   1.000
_cell.length_c   1.000
_cell.angle_alpha   90.00
_cell.angle_beta   90.00
_cell.angle_gamma   90.00
#
_symmetry.space_group_name_H-M   'P 1'
#
loop_
_entity.id
_entity.type
_entity.pdbx_description
1 polymer ?
#
loop_
_entity_poly.entity_id
_entity_poly.type
_entity_poly.pdbx_seq_one_letter_code
_entity_poly.pdbx_strand_id
1 'polypeptide(L)'
;MQGTLKQQDLLLLYFNNANSILTIPLVYNLKKDSKSFDGKFPNLQDLLNDKNKGIDIYSVFLKKATERAKKAIKENSNTYTEVHHIIPRHAGGSDDKENLTVLLYNDHVLAHYVRWAQYNEPGDKIAYSIMASENVEARKIRAVVAGSMGGPRAQKLFKETNKGWFNSETQRILGIKGAEVNRQNQTGGFDPLNLVKANEALEEKLKTPQEKAKFFQTQKENLEQGRNTQKEMQKNLGDPASQRLKSISFHGIVINNKRYYIDHEQRTYLCDTTLAYYLEKAPSRPPKKKKQE
;
A
#
# COMPACT_ATOMS: atom_id res chain seq x y z
N MET A 1 21.63 -1.67 -53.60
CA MET A 1 21.25 -0.67 -52.57
C MET A 1 20.03 -1.20 -51.84
N GLN A 2 20.22 -1.84 -50.68
CA GLN A 2 19.13 -2.31 -49.82
C GLN A 2 19.03 -1.33 -48.65
N GLY A 3 18.03 -0.45 -48.70
CA GLY A 3 17.73 0.49 -47.62
C GLY A 3 16.85 -0.18 -46.57
N THR A 4 17.34 -0.24 -45.34
CA THR A 4 16.57 -0.66 -44.16
C THR A 4 15.55 0.41 -43.79
N LEU A 5 14.26 0.10 -43.96
CA LEU A 5 13.16 0.92 -43.45
C LEU A 5 13.15 0.87 -41.91
N LYS A 6 13.09 2.06 -41.29
CA LYS A 6 13.07 2.20 -39.83
C LYS A 6 11.67 1.90 -39.30
N GLN A 7 11.63 1.30 -38.11
CA GLN A 7 10.43 0.79 -37.42
C GLN A 7 9.32 1.82 -37.16
N GLN A 8 9.57 3.12 -37.42
CA GLN A 8 8.60 4.20 -37.28
C GLN A 8 7.75 4.41 -38.54
N ASP A 9 8.21 3.96 -39.71
CA ASP A 9 7.48 4.11 -40.98
C ASP A 9 6.38 3.05 -41.18
N LEU A 10 6.41 1.98 -40.39
CA LEU A 10 5.39 0.91 -40.39
C LEU A 10 4.09 1.31 -39.67
N LEU A 11 4.10 2.39 -38.88
CA LEU A 11 2.93 2.84 -38.11
C LEU A 11 1.99 3.78 -38.88
N LEU A 12 2.44 4.37 -40.00
CA LEU A 12 1.62 5.31 -40.76
C LEU A 12 0.81 4.70 -41.91
N LEU A 13 1.02 3.42 -42.24
CA LEU A 13 0.26 2.70 -43.28
C LEU A 13 -1.04 2.04 -42.76
N TYR A 14 -1.37 2.18 -41.47
CA TYR A 14 -2.45 1.44 -40.83
C TYR A 14 -3.78 2.18 -40.63
N PHE A 15 -3.92 3.42 -41.13
CA PHE A 15 -5.13 4.22 -40.91
C PHE A 15 -6.04 4.44 -42.11
N ASN A 16 -5.81 3.78 -43.25
CA ASN A 16 -6.71 3.88 -44.40
C ASN A 16 -7.09 2.49 -44.94
N ASN A 17 -8.01 1.81 -44.24
CA ASN A 17 -8.98 0.92 -44.88
C ASN A 17 -10.05 0.48 -43.87
N ALA A 18 -11.17 1.21 -43.85
CA ALA A 18 -12.40 0.76 -43.23
C ALA A 18 -13.01 -0.35 -44.11
N ASN A 19 -12.69 -1.62 -43.81
CA ASN A 19 -13.46 -2.85 -44.11
C ASN A 19 -12.63 -4.15 -44.08
N SER A 20 -11.41 -4.17 -43.53
CA SER A 20 -10.71 -5.44 -43.32
C SER A 20 -11.07 -6.07 -41.97
N ILE A 21 -11.68 -7.26 -42.04
CA ILE A 21 -11.80 -8.18 -40.90
C ILE A 21 -10.38 -8.41 -40.36
N LEU A 22 -10.18 -8.00 -39.11
CA LEU A 22 -8.89 -8.06 -38.43
C LEU A 22 -8.56 -9.53 -38.08
N THR A 23 -7.99 -10.27 -39.03
CA THR A 23 -7.38 -11.57 -38.73
C THR A 23 -6.02 -11.34 -38.09
N ILE A 24 -6.00 -11.26 -36.75
CA ILE A 24 -4.76 -11.32 -35.98
C ILE A 24 -4.24 -12.76 -36.09
N PRO A 25 -3.05 -13.01 -36.65
CA PRO A 25 -2.47 -14.35 -36.62
C PRO A 25 -2.07 -14.64 -35.17
N LEU A 26 -2.91 -15.41 -34.48
CA LEU A 26 -2.69 -15.87 -33.11
C LEU A 26 -1.63 -16.98 -33.12
N VAL A 27 -0.39 -16.64 -33.45
CA VAL A 27 0.75 -17.54 -33.29
C VAL A 27 1.34 -17.30 -31.92
N TYR A 28 0.64 -17.79 -30.90
CA TYR A 28 1.27 -18.13 -29.63
C TYR A 28 1.19 -19.64 -29.48
N ASN A 29 2.37 -20.27 -29.46
CA ASN A 29 2.55 -21.65 -29.06
C ASN A 29 2.00 -21.80 -27.62
N LEU A 30 0.73 -22.18 -27.53
CA LEU A 30 0.03 -22.47 -26.29
C LEU A 30 0.66 -23.73 -25.69
N LYS A 31 1.65 -23.55 -24.81
CA LYS A 31 1.96 -24.60 -23.84
C LYS A 31 0.69 -24.82 -23.02
N LYS A 32 0.18 -26.05 -23.11
CA LYS A 32 -1.00 -26.59 -22.44
C LYS A 32 -0.70 -26.80 -20.95
N ASP A 33 -0.19 -25.77 -20.27
CA ASP A 33 0.20 -25.79 -18.87
C ASP A 33 -0.55 -24.69 -18.10
N SER A 34 -1.87 -24.76 -18.16
CA SER A 34 -2.67 -24.34 -17.01
C SER A 34 -3.63 -25.49 -16.74
N LYS A 35 -3.65 -25.98 -15.50
CA LYS A 35 -4.75 -26.80 -15.00
C LYS A 35 -5.98 -25.87 -14.99
N SER A 36 -6.56 -25.74 -16.18
CA SER A 36 -7.69 -24.87 -16.49
C SER A 36 -8.94 -25.40 -15.80
N PHE A 37 -9.93 -24.54 -15.65
CA PHE A 37 -11.31 -24.96 -15.49
C PHE A 37 -11.57 -26.12 -16.45
N ASP A 38 -12.09 -27.25 -15.96
CA ASP A 38 -12.46 -28.37 -16.84
C ASP A 38 -13.74 -28.06 -17.64
N GLY A 39 -14.33 -26.86 -17.44
CA GLY A 39 -15.52 -26.39 -18.12
C GLY A 39 -16.82 -26.91 -17.50
N LYS A 40 -16.75 -27.72 -16.44
CA LYS A 40 -17.94 -28.41 -15.94
C LYS A 40 -18.64 -27.58 -14.87
N PHE A 41 -19.63 -26.83 -15.34
CA PHE A 41 -20.61 -26.23 -14.44
C PHE A 41 -21.42 -27.34 -13.76
N PRO A 42 -21.76 -27.18 -12.46
CA PRO A 42 -22.79 -28.01 -11.86
C PRO A 42 -24.07 -27.93 -12.67
N ASN A 43 -24.78 -29.06 -12.79
CA ASN A 43 -26.06 -29.09 -13.48
C ASN A 43 -27.03 -28.11 -12.80
N LEU A 44 -27.63 -27.22 -13.59
CA LEU A 44 -28.53 -26.19 -13.06
C LEU A 44 -29.73 -26.80 -12.34
N GLN A 45 -30.29 -27.89 -12.88
CA GLN A 45 -31.43 -28.56 -12.27
C GLN A 45 -31.08 -29.13 -10.91
N ASP A 46 -29.89 -29.70 -10.74
CA ASP A 46 -29.44 -30.20 -9.43
C ASP A 46 -29.30 -29.07 -8.41
N LEU A 47 -28.71 -27.94 -8.82
CA LEU A 47 -28.61 -26.74 -7.98
C LEU A 47 -30.00 -26.22 -7.56
N LEU A 48 -30.94 -26.15 -8.51
CA LEU A 48 -32.31 -25.71 -8.23
C LEU A 48 -33.06 -26.69 -7.35
N ASN A 49 -32.86 -28.00 -7.54
CA ASN A 49 -33.43 -29.03 -6.69
C ASN A 49 -32.95 -28.90 -5.25
N ASP A 50 -31.65 -28.65 -5.04
CA ASP A 50 -31.08 -28.45 -3.71
C ASP A 50 -31.55 -27.13 -3.08
N LYS A 51 -31.62 -26.05 -3.85
CA LYS A 51 -32.25 -24.80 -3.42
C LYS A 51 -33.69 -25.01 -2.98
N ASN A 52 -34.49 -25.77 -3.73
CA ASN A 52 -35.88 -26.08 -3.40
C ASN A 52 -36.03 -26.91 -2.12
N LYS A 53 -34.98 -27.62 -1.70
CA LYS A 53 -34.91 -28.29 -0.38
C LYS A 53 -34.54 -27.33 0.76
N GLY A 54 -34.39 -26.03 0.49
CA GLY A 54 -34.00 -25.01 1.46
C GLY A 54 -32.48 -24.92 1.70
N ILE A 55 -31.66 -25.51 0.83
CA ILE A 55 -30.20 -25.44 0.95
C ILE A 55 -29.72 -24.11 0.36
N ASP A 56 -28.92 -23.35 1.12
CA ASP A 56 -28.15 -22.22 0.57
C ASP A 56 -26.95 -22.76 -0.22
N ILE A 57 -27.20 -23.06 -1.50
CA ILE A 57 -26.20 -23.66 -2.39
C ILE A 57 -24.99 -22.75 -2.59
N TYR A 58 -25.18 -21.42 -2.51
CA TYR A 58 -24.10 -20.46 -2.67
C TYR A 58 -23.15 -20.47 -1.47
N SER A 59 -23.68 -20.35 -0.25
CA SER A 59 -22.83 -20.39 0.96
C SER A 59 -22.08 -21.71 1.10
N VAL A 60 -22.74 -22.83 0.75
CA VAL A 60 -22.10 -24.16 0.75
C VAL A 60 -20.97 -24.24 -0.28
N PHE A 61 -21.20 -23.75 -1.51
CA PHE A 61 -20.18 -23.70 -2.55
C PHE A 61 -19.00 -22.82 -2.13
N LEU A 62 -19.29 -21.61 -1.66
CA LEU A 62 -18.29 -20.58 -1.33
C LEU A 62 -17.34 -21.04 -0.23
N LYS A 63 -17.87 -21.72 0.79
CA LYS A 63 -17.05 -22.34 1.84
C LYS A 63 -16.04 -23.33 1.25
N LYS A 64 -16.50 -24.26 0.40
CA LYS A 64 -15.62 -25.25 -0.23
C LYS A 64 -14.59 -24.60 -1.17
N ALA A 65 -15.00 -23.59 -1.93
CA ALA A 65 -14.15 -22.86 -2.85
C ALA A 65 -13.03 -22.08 -2.13
N THR A 66 -13.38 -21.43 -1.02
CA THR A 66 -12.41 -20.72 -0.18
C THR A 66 -11.36 -21.68 0.40
N GLU A 67 -11.76 -22.87 0.86
CA GLU A 67 -10.82 -23.89 1.36
C GLU A 67 -9.90 -24.43 0.24
N ARG A 68 -10.42 -24.61 -0.99
CA ARG A 68 -9.58 -24.96 -2.15
C ARG A 68 -8.54 -23.88 -2.43
N ALA A 69 -8.93 -22.61 -2.43
CA ALA A 69 -8.01 -21.49 -2.66
C ALA A 69 -6.92 -21.44 -1.57
N LYS A 70 -7.29 -21.56 -0.28
CA LYS A 70 -6.33 -21.62 0.83
C LYS A 70 -5.33 -22.76 0.65
N LYS A 71 -5.81 -23.96 0.31
CA LYS A 71 -4.95 -25.12 0.06
C LYS A 71 -3.98 -24.86 -1.10
N ALA A 72 -4.47 -24.34 -2.22
CA ALA A 72 -3.65 -24.06 -3.39
C ALA A 72 -2.58 -22.99 -3.12
N ILE A 73 -2.92 -21.92 -2.39
CA ILE A 73 -1.95 -20.89 -1.95
C ILE A 73 -0.88 -21.49 -1.05
N LYS A 74 -1.27 -22.39 -0.13
CA LYS A 74 -0.32 -23.07 0.76
C LYS A 74 0.64 -23.99 0.01
N GLU A 75 0.16 -24.68 -1.01
CA GLU A 75 0.96 -25.57 -1.88
C GLU A 75 1.86 -24.78 -2.85
N ASN A 76 1.38 -23.64 -3.34
CA ASN A 76 2.12 -22.76 -4.23
C ASN A 76 1.72 -21.30 -3.99
N SER A 77 2.65 -20.51 -3.41
CA SER A 77 2.43 -19.10 -3.09
C SER A 77 2.18 -18.22 -4.32
N ASN A 78 2.60 -18.65 -5.51
CA ASN A 78 2.37 -17.97 -6.78
C ASN A 78 1.04 -18.37 -7.45
N THR A 79 0.17 -19.09 -6.75
CA THR A 79 -1.16 -19.46 -7.27
C THR A 79 -1.97 -18.20 -7.56
N TYR A 80 -2.44 -18.09 -8.79
CA TYR A 80 -3.30 -16.98 -9.20
C TYR A 80 -4.68 -17.08 -8.55
N THR A 81 -5.06 -16.02 -7.85
CA THR A 81 -6.33 -15.89 -7.13
C THR A 81 -6.93 -14.52 -7.35
N GLU A 82 -8.24 -14.41 -7.12
CA GLU A 82 -8.98 -13.16 -7.19
C GLU A 82 -9.78 -12.94 -5.90
N VAL A 83 -9.94 -11.68 -5.53
CA VAL A 83 -10.84 -11.28 -4.45
C VAL A 83 -12.27 -11.32 -4.97
N HIS A 84 -13.16 -11.98 -4.23
CA HIS A 84 -14.57 -12.14 -4.53
C HIS A 84 -15.41 -11.54 -3.41
N HIS A 85 -16.40 -10.74 -3.76
CA HIS A 85 -17.42 -10.26 -2.83
C HIS A 85 -18.45 -11.36 -2.55
N ILE A 86 -18.72 -11.67 -1.27
CA ILE A 86 -19.76 -12.63 -0.87
C ILE A 86 -21.14 -12.12 -1.29
N ILE A 87 -21.41 -10.85 -1.01
CA ILE A 87 -22.53 -10.08 -1.56
C ILE A 87 -21.92 -9.04 -2.51
N PRO A 88 -22.21 -9.10 -3.81
CA PRO A 88 -21.65 -8.17 -4.78
C PRO A 88 -22.24 -6.76 -4.59
N ARG A 89 -21.48 -5.74 -5.02
CA ARG A 89 -21.89 -4.33 -4.89
C ARG A 89 -23.24 -4.02 -5.55
N HIS A 90 -23.55 -4.67 -6.67
CA HIS A 90 -24.83 -4.48 -7.36
C HIS A 90 -26.04 -4.99 -6.54
N ALA A 91 -25.79 -5.86 -5.56
CA ALA A 91 -26.77 -6.36 -4.58
C ALA A 91 -26.60 -5.69 -3.21
N GLY A 92 -25.90 -4.54 -3.14
CA GLY A 92 -25.71 -3.76 -1.90
C GLY A 92 -24.58 -4.22 -0.98
N GLY A 93 -23.70 -5.12 -1.43
CA GLY A 93 -22.57 -5.56 -0.62
C GLY A 93 -21.48 -4.50 -0.46
N SER A 94 -20.82 -4.50 0.71
CA SER A 94 -19.75 -3.56 1.07
C SER A 94 -18.35 -4.07 0.67
N ASP A 95 -17.33 -3.22 0.81
CA ASP A 95 -15.91 -3.62 0.67
C ASP A 95 -15.27 -4.01 2.01
N ASP A 96 -16.09 -4.31 3.02
CA ASP A 96 -15.60 -4.74 4.34
C ASP A 96 -14.96 -6.13 4.24
N LYS A 97 -13.97 -6.40 5.10
CA LYS A 97 -13.18 -7.64 5.05
C LYS A 97 -14.07 -8.89 5.18
N GLU A 98 -15.15 -8.79 5.93
CA GLU A 98 -16.13 -9.84 6.20
C GLU A 98 -16.94 -10.20 4.95
N ASN A 99 -17.07 -9.27 3.99
CA ASN A 99 -17.77 -9.48 2.72
C ASN A 99 -16.80 -9.86 1.58
N LEU A 100 -15.52 -10.07 1.86
CA LEU A 100 -14.51 -10.40 0.88
C LEU A 100 -13.90 -11.78 1.17
N THR A 101 -13.75 -12.59 0.14
CA THR A 101 -13.00 -13.85 0.18
C THR A 101 -12.05 -13.96 -0.99
N VAL A 102 -11.14 -14.92 -0.94
CA VAL A 102 -10.16 -15.18 -2.00
C VAL A 102 -10.50 -16.51 -2.66
N LEU A 103 -10.71 -16.49 -3.98
CA LEU A 103 -11.04 -17.66 -4.78
C LEU A 103 -10.00 -17.88 -5.88
N LEU A 104 -9.88 -19.13 -6.35
CA LEU A 104 -9.24 -19.42 -7.63
C LEU A 104 -10.10 -18.82 -8.75
N TYR A 105 -9.50 -18.41 -9.87
CA TYR A 105 -10.25 -17.82 -10.99
C TYR A 105 -11.47 -18.66 -11.41
N ASN A 106 -11.28 -19.96 -11.58
CA ASN A 106 -12.35 -20.88 -11.99
C ASN A 106 -13.48 -20.95 -10.94
N ASP A 107 -13.11 -20.97 -9.66
CA ASP A 107 -14.05 -20.95 -8.55
C ASP A 107 -14.79 -19.61 -8.48
N HIS A 108 -14.14 -18.52 -8.86
CA HIS A 108 -14.75 -17.20 -8.96
C HIS A 108 -15.84 -17.15 -10.06
N VAL A 109 -15.56 -17.72 -11.25
CA VAL A 109 -16.58 -17.87 -12.31
C VAL A 109 -17.77 -18.69 -11.82
N LEU A 110 -17.50 -19.84 -11.21
CA LEU A 110 -18.54 -20.72 -10.65
C LEU A 110 -19.32 -20.04 -9.52
N ALA A 111 -18.68 -19.23 -8.69
CA ALA A 111 -19.34 -18.50 -7.61
C ALA A 111 -20.47 -17.61 -8.15
N HIS A 112 -20.22 -16.85 -9.22
CA HIS A 112 -21.26 -16.04 -9.87
C HIS A 112 -22.36 -16.89 -10.52
N TYR A 113 -22.03 -18.04 -11.12
CA TYR A 113 -23.03 -18.96 -11.67
C TYR A 113 -23.94 -19.57 -10.59
N VAL A 114 -23.36 -20.09 -9.50
CA VAL A 114 -24.09 -20.67 -8.37
C VAL A 114 -24.90 -19.59 -7.66
N ARG A 115 -24.35 -18.39 -7.51
CA ARG A 115 -25.06 -17.24 -6.92
C ARG A 115 -26.26 -16.83 -7.78
N TRP A 116 -26.10 -16.78 -9.11
CA TRP A 116 -27.22 -16.56 -10.02
C TRP A 116 -28.29 -17.66 -9.86
N ALA A 117 -27.92 -18.94 -9.75
CA ALA A 117 -28.91 -20.00 -9.49
C ALA A 117 -29.62 -19.81 -8.12
N GLN A 118 -28.90 -19.36 -7.10
CA GLN A 118 -29.43 -19.12 -5.75
C GLN A 118 -30.40 -17.93 -5.73
N TYR A 119 -30.04 -16.78 -6.29
CA TYR A 119 -30.77 -15.52 -6.09
C TYR A 119 -31.47 -14.99 -7.36
N ASN A 120 -31.16 -15.56 -8.53
CA ASN A 120 -31.64 -15.13 -9.85
C ASN A 120 -31.36 -13.64 -10.15
N GLU A 121 -30.23 -13.12 -9.65
CA GLU A 121 -29.84 -11.73 -9.88
C GLU A 121 -29.19 -11.56 -11.27
N PRO A 122 -29.66 -10.60 -12.10
CA PRO A 122 -29.09 -10.37 -13.43
C PRO A 122 -27.60 -9.99 -13.42
N GLY A 123 -27.16 -9.29 -12.37
CA GLY A 123 -25.76 -8.87 -12.23
C GLY A 123 -24.81 -10.06 -12.14
N ASP A 124 -25.17 -11.09 -11.38
CA ASP A 124 -24.41 -12.34 -11.32
C ASP A 124 -24.42 -13.10 -12.64
N LYS A 125 -25.56 -13.07 -13.36
CA LYS A 125 -25.65 -13.68 -14.70
C LYS A 125 -24.66 -13.05 -15.68
N ILE A 126 -24.61 -11.72 -15.69
CA ILE A 126 -23.70 -10.95 -16.53
C ILE A 126 -22.25 -11.22 -16.13
N ALA A 127 -21.95 -11.20 -14.82
CA ALA A 127 -20.61 -11.44 -14.31
C ALA A 127 -20.08 -12.82 -14.71
N TYR A 128 -20.84 -13.91 -14.49
CA TYR A 128 -20.37 -15.23 -14.90
C TYR A 128 -20.23 -15.33 -16.42
N SER A 129 -21.13 -14.72 -17.20
CA SER A 129 -21.10 -14.81 -18.67
C SER A 129 -19.85 -14.16 -19.25
N ILE A 130 -19.44 -13.00 -18.71
CA ILE A 130 -18.21 -12.32 -19.09
C ILE A 130 -17.00 -13.17 -18.72
N MET A 131 -16.93 -13.65 -17.47
CA MET A 131 -15.76 -14.39 -16.99
C MET A 131 -15.62 -15.78 -17.64
N ALA A 132 -16.72 -16.47 -17.90
CA ALA A 132 -16.70 -17.78 -18.56
C ALA A 132 -16.20 -17.71 -20.01
N SER A 133 -16.26 -16.53 -20.64
CA SER A 133 -15.72 -16.32 -21.99
C SER A 133 -14.19 -16.14 -22.03
N GLU A 134 -13.53 -16.07 -20.87
CA GLU A 134 -12.10 -15.77 -20.74
C GLU A 134 -11.35 -16.93 -20.08
N ASN A 135 -10.16 -17.25 -20.60
CA ASN A 135 -9.23 -18.16 -19.94
C ASN A 135 -8.35 -17.43 -18.91
N VAL A 136 -7.75 -18.21 -17.99
CA VAL A 136 -6.93 -17.71 -16.87
C VAL A 136 -5.77 -16.83 -17.34
N GLU A 137 -5.08 -17.19 -18.41
CA GLU A 137 -3.91 -16.44 -18.89
C GLU A 137 -4.33 -15.10 -19.51
N ALA A 138 -5.37 -15.08 -20.32
CA ALA A 138 -5.96 -13.85 -20.85
C ALA A 138 -6.42 -12.93 -19.70
N ARG A 139 -7.02 -13.51 -18.65
CA ARG A 139 -7.44 -12.77 -17.46
C ARG A 139 -6.25 -12.15 -16.73
N LYS A 140 -5.17 -12.91 -16.49
CA LYS A 140 -3.93 -12.42 -15.88
C LYS A 140 -3.32 -11.26 -16.66
N ILE A 141 -3.17 -11.43 -17.98
CA ILE A 141 -2.63 -10.38 -18.86
C ILE A 141 -3.48 -9.12 -18.75
N ARG A 142 -4.82 -9.26 -18.82
CA ARG A 142 -5.73 -8.13 -18.68
C ARG A 142 -5.60 -7.45 -17.32
N ALA A 143 -5.51 -8.20 -16.23
CA ALA A 143 -5.36 -7.64 -14.89
C ALA A 143 -4.07 -6.81 -14.78
N VAL A 144 -2.95 -7.31 -15.32
CA VAL A 144 -1.67 -6.58 -15.35
C VAL A 144 -1.77 -5.31 -16.19
N VAL A 145 -2.31 -5.40 -17.41
CA VAL A 145 -2.46 -4.26 -18.32
C VAL A 145 -3.44 -3.22 -17.76
N ALA A 146 -4.55 -3.66 -17.17
CA ALA A 146 -5.50 -2.77 -16.50
C ALA A 146 -4.85 -2.06 -15.31
N GLY A 147 -4.03 -2.75 -14.52
CA GLY A 147 -3.26 -2.16 -13.43
C GLY A 147 -2.24 -1.12 -13.90
N SER A 148 -1.50 -1.43 -14.97
CA SER A 148 -0.48 -0.54 -15.52
C SER A 148 -1.07 0.72 -16.15
N MET A 149 -2.28 0.65 -16.72
CA MET A 149 -2.98 1.82 -17.26
C MET A 149 -3.78 2.58 -16.19
N GLY A 150 -4.47 1.85 -15.32
CA GLY A 150 -5.40 2.41 -14.34
C GLY A 150 -4.69 3.17 -13.22
N GLY A 151 -3.57 2.64 -12.72
CA GLY A 151 -2.79 3.26 -11.64
C GLY A 151 -2.32 4.68 -11.97
N PRO A 152 -1.56 4.87 -13.07
CA PRO A 152 -1.10 6.19 -13.49
C PRO A 152 -2.25 7.16 -13.79
N ARG A 153 -3.33 6.68 -14.42
CA ARG A 153 -4.51 7.52 -14.69
C ARG A 153 -5.20 7.98 -13.41
N ALA A 154 -5.37 7.09 -12.43
CA ALA A 154 -5.93 7.43 -11.13
C ALA A 154 -5.03 8.40 -10.36
N GLN A 155 -3.71 8.18 -10.36
CA GLN A 155 -2.77 9.11 -9.73
C GLN A 155 -2.83 10.50 -10.36
N LYS A 156 -2.89 10.58 -11.70
CA LYS A 156 -3.04 11.85 -12.42
C LYS A 156 -4.32 12.57 -12.00
N LEU A 157 -5.45 11.86 -11.99
CA LEU A 157 -6.74 12.40 -11.56
C LEU A 157 -6.72 12.88 -10.10
N PHE A 158 -6.12 12.12 -9.19
CA PHE A 158 -6.00 12.53 -7.78
C PHE A 158 -5.11 13.76 -7.61
N LYS A 159 -4.06 13.89 -8.41
CA LYS A 159 -3.21 15.08 -8.41
C LYS A 159 -3.97 16.31 -8.92
N GLU A 160 -4.69 16.18 -10.03
CA GLU A 160 -5.49 17.26 -10.63
C GLU A 160 -6.64 17.69 -9.72
N THR A 161 -7.28 16.74 -9.04
CA THR A 161 -8.42 17.01 -8.14
C THR A 161 -8.00 17.29 -6.69
N ASN A 162 -6.70 17.30 -6.40
CA ASN A 162 -6.14 17.45 -5.06
C ASN A 162 -6.82 16.53 -4.02
N LYS A 163 -6.93 15.23 -4.35
CA LYS A 163 -7.56 14.18 -3.54
C LYS A 163 -6.53 13.14 -3.07
N GLY A 164 -6.91 12.36 -2.06
CA GLY A 164 -6.12 11.25 -1.55
C GLY A 164 -4.76 11.71 -1.06
N TRP A 165 -3.68 11.10 -1.57
CA TRP A 165 -2.32 11.47 -1.18
C TRP A 165 -1.93 12.89 -1.60
N PHE A 166 -2.58 13.53 -2.57
CA PHE A 166 -2.19 14.88 -2.98
C PHE A 166 -2.82 15.97 -2.10
N ASN A 167 -3.87 15.62 -1.36
CA ASN A 167 -4.57 16.53 -0.46
C ASN A 167 -3.79 16.69 0.86
N SER A 168 -3.35 17.91 1.20
CA SER A 168 -2.56 18.19 2.41
C SER A 168 -3.29 17.83 3.70
N GLU A 169 -4.60 18.07 3.78
CA GLU A 169 -5.39 17.76 4.96
C GLU A 169 -5.55 16.24 5.14
N THR A 170 -5.76 15.51 4.05
CA THR A 170 -5.78 14.05 4.06
C THR A 170 -4.42 13.47 4.49
N GLN A 171 -3.31 13.99 3.95
CA GLN A 171 -1.97 13.60 4.39
C GLN A 171 -1.76 13.84 5.88
N ARG A 172 -2.19 15.00 6.41
CA ARG A 172 -2.11 15.33 7.83
C ARG A 172 -2.87 14.32 8.69
N ILE A 173 -4.13 14.04 8.35
CA ILE A 173 -4.97 13.09 9.07
C ILE A 173 -4.36 11.68 9.05
N LEU A 174 -3.89 11.21 7.89
CA LEU A 174 -3.26 9.90 7.75
C LEU A 174 -1.93 9.83 8.51
N GLY A 175 -1.15 10.92 8.52
CA GLY A 175 0.10 11.02 9.28
C GLY A 175 -0.13 10.90 10.79
N ILE A 176 -1.16 11.57 11.32
CA ILE A 176 -1.54 11.46 12.74
C ILE A 176 -1.97 10.03 13.08
N LYS A 177 -2.85 9.44 12.25
CA LYS A 177 -3.30 8.05 12.46
C LYS A 177 -2.13 7.06 12.40
N GLY A 178 -1.23 7.22 11.44
CA GLY A 178 -0.04 6.38 11.30
C GLY A 178 0.92 6.53 12.49
N ALA A 179 1.12 7.76 12.99
CA ALA A 179 1.93 8.00 14.17
C ALA A 179 1.34 7.33 15.42
N GLU A 180 0.01 7.35 15.59
CA GLU A 180 -0.67 6.67 16.70
C GLU A 180 -0.47 5.15 16.64
N VAL A 181 -0.68 4.54 15.48
CA VAL A 181 -0.44 3.10 15.27
C VAL A 181 1.01 2.73 15.54
N ASN A 182 1.97 3.53 15.06
CA ASN A 182 3.39 3.30 15.32
C ASN A 182 3.73 3.42 16.81
N ARG A 183 3.09 4.35 17.53
CA ARG A 183 3.27 4.50 18.98
C ARG A 183 2.75 3.28 19.73
N GLN A 184 1.54 2.82 19.40
CA GLN A 184 0.94 1.63 20.02
C GLN A 184 1.77 0.38 19.79
N ASN A 185 2.29 0.21 18.57
CA ASN A 185 3.09 -0.95 18.20
C ASN A 185 4.58 -0.80 18.53
N GLN A 186 5.02 0.36 19.06
CA GLN A 186 6.43 0.70 19.27
C GLN A 186 7.28 0.43 18.02
N THR A 187 6.84 0.94 16.87
CA THR A 187 7.52 0.79 15.58
C THR A 187 7.98 2.14 15.01
N GLY A 188 8.89 2.10 14.03
CA GLY A 188 9.38 3.30 13.35
C GLY A 188 10.05 4.27 14.32
N GLY A 189 9.62 5.54 14.32
CA GLY A 189 10.15 6.56 15.22
C GLY A 189 9.82 6.38 16.71
N PHE A 190 8.93 5.45 17.06
CA PHE A 190 8.55 5.12 18.44
C PHE A 190 9.13 3.78 18.92
N ASP A 191 9.91 3.08 18.08
CA ASP A 191 10.63 1.88 18.50
C ASP A 191 11.79 2.28 19.44
N PRO A 192 11.82 1.79 20.69
CA PRO A 192 12.87 2.15 21.66
C PRO A 192 14.27 1.68 21.21
N LEU A 193 14.35 0.73 20.28
CA LEU A 193 15.60 0.25 19.69
C LEU A 193 15.89 0.87 18.31
N ASN A 194 15.05 1.79 17.82
CA ASN A 194 15.23 2.37 16.49
C ASN A 194 16.61 3.03 16.32
N LEU A 195 17.07 3.75 17.34
CA LEU A 195 18.39 4.38 17.35
C LEU A 195 19.53 3.36 17.33
N VAL A 196 19.39 2.27 18.08
CA VAL A 196 20.38 1.18 18.10
C VAL A 196 20.45 0.54 16.72
N LYS A 197 19.31 0.15 16.16
CA LYS A 197 19.22 -0.44 14.81
C LYS A 197 19.75 0.50 13.73
N ALA A 198 19.46 1.79 13.81
CA ALA A 198 19.95 2.79 12.87
C ALA A 198 21.49 2.95 12.95
N ASN A 199 22.04 2.94 14.16
CA ASN A 199 23.50 3.01 14.36
C ASN A 199 24.19 1.72 13.90
N GLU A 200 23.64 0.55 14.20
CA GLU A 200 24.14 -0.73 13.71
C GLU A 200 24.16 -0.78 12.18
N ALA A 201 23.06 -0.39 11.53
CA ALA A 201 22.98 -0.31 10.08
C ALA A 201 23.97 0.71 9.48
N LEU A 202 24.21 1.82 10.19
CA LEU A 202 25.19 2.83 9.77
C LEU A 202 26.62 2.29 9.86
N GLU A 203 26.96 1.61 10.96
CA GLU A 203 28.27 0.98 11.18
C GLU A 203 28.53 -0.17 10.19
N GLU A 204 27.51 -0.98 9.88
CA GLU A 204 27.60 -2.03 8.87
C GLU A 204 27.87 -1.46 7.47
N LYS A 205 27.22 -0.33 7.15
CA LYS A 205 27.35 0.33 5.84
C LYS A 205 28.66 1.10 5.69
N LEU A 206 29.18 1.68 6.77
CA LEU A 206 30.36 2.55 6.76
C LEU A 206 31.55 1.84 7.42
N LYS A 207 32.14 0.89 6.70
CA LYS A 207 33.21 0.02 7.23
C LYS A 207 34.56 0.73 7.34
N THR A 208 34.79 1.73 6.49
CA THR A 208 36.08 2.44 6.42
C THR A 208 35.98 3.87 6.95
N PRO A 209 37.08 4.42 7.53
CA PRO A 209 37.13 5.82 7.95
C PRO A 209 36.80 6.82 6.83
N GLN A 210 37.18 6.52 5.60
CA GLN A 210 36.94 7.37 4.42
C GLN A 210 35.45 7.43 4.08
N GLU A 211 34.73 6.30 4.12
CA GLU A 211 33.28 6.27 3.92
C GLU A 211 32.55 7.05 5.01
N LYS A 212 32.99 6.92 6.27
CA LYS A 212 32.45 7.71 7.39
C LYS A 212 32.63 9.20 7.16
N ALA A 213 33.84 9.63 6.82
CA ALA A 213 34.13 11.04 6.55
C ALA A 213 33.27 11.59 5.40
N LYS A 214 33.13 10.83 4.30
CA LYS A 214 32.27 11.20 3.17
C LYS A 214 30.80 11.32 3.58
N PHE A 215 30.28 10.36 4.35
CA PHE A 215 28.91 10.40 4.86
C PHE A 215 28.64 11.65 5.70
N PHE A 216 29.53 11.99 6.65
CA PHE A 216 29.39 13.19 7.48
C PHE A 216 29.48 14.48 6.67
N GLN A 217 30.37 14.53 5.69
CA GLN A 217 30.49 15.67 4.79
C GLN A 217 29.18 15.90 4.01
N THR A 218 28.60 14.85 3.44
CA THR A 218 27.30 14.91 2.77
C THR A 218 26.17 15.32 3.73
N GLN A 219 26.19 14.84 4.98
CA GLN A 219 25.22 15.24 6.00
C GLN A 219 25.29 16.75 6.29
N LYS A 220 26.50 17.30 6.36
CA LYS A 220 26.75 18.74 6.55
C LYS A 220 26.23 19.55 5.37
N GLU A 221 26.52 19.10 4.15
CA GLU A 221 26.05 19.74 2.91
C GLU A 221 24.52 19.75 2.83
N ASN A 222 23.86 18.62 3.11
CA ASN A 222 22.40 18.53 3.16
C ASN A 222 21.78 19.46 4.21
N LEU A 223 22.42 19.60 5.38
CA LEU A 223 21.98 20.51 6.43
C LEU A 223 22.07 21.97 5.98
N GLU A 224 23.17 22.35 5.32
CA GLU A 224 23.39 23.69 4.80
C GLU A 224 22.42 24.02 3.66
N GLN A 225 22.23 23.09 2.72
CA GLN A 225 21.22 23.21 1.67
C GLN A 225 19.82 23.41 2.27
N GLY A 226 19.43 22.59 3.27
CA GLY A 226 18.15 22.72 3.93
C GLY A 226 17.95 24.08 4.62
N ARG A 227 19.02 24.65 5.20
CA ARG A 227 19.01 26.02 5.74
C ARG A 227 18.82 27.06 4.63
N ASN A 228 19.52 26.92 3.51
CA ASN A 228 19.40 27.85 2.39
C ASN A 228 17.99 27.81 1.78
N THR A 229 17.40 26.63 1.59
CA THR A 229 16.01 26.49 1.14
C THR A 229 15.01 27.12 2.11
N GLN A 230 15.18 26.92 3.42
CA GLN A 230 14.35 27.62 4.43
C GLN A 230 14.48 29.14 4.31
N LYS A 231 15.70 29.61 4.02
CA LYS A 231 15.95 31.04 3.80
C LYS A 231 15.22 31.56 2.57
N GLU A 232 15.36 30.90 1.44
CA GLU A 232 14.70 31.25 0.17
C GLU A 232 13.17 31.24 0.29
N MET A 233 12.62 30.24 0.99
CA MET A 233 11.18 30.12 1.23
C MET A 233 10.64 31.12 2.25
N GLN A 234 11.50 31.92 2.90
CA GLN A 234 11.12 32.80 4.03
C GLN A 234 10.35 32.07 5.13
N LYS A 235 10.61 30.77 5.32
CA LYS A 235 9.98 29.93 6.34
C LYS A 235 10.97 29.65 7.47
N ASN A 236 10.56 29.85 8.72
CA ASN A 236 11.38 29.59 9.92
C ASN A 236 12.70 30.40 10.01
N LEU A 237 12.79 31.50 9.25
CA LEU A 237 13.89 32.45 9.31
C LEU A 237 13.67 33.39 10.50
N GLY A 238 14.40 33.16 11.58
CA GLY A 238 14.49 34.12 12.68
C GLY A 238 13.32 34.16 13.67
N ASP A 239 12.36 33.23 13.62
CA ASP A 239 11.41 33.07 14.74
C ASP A 239 12.16 32.51 15.97
N PRO A 240 12.40 33.34 16.99
CA PRO A 240 13.15 32.91 18.16
C PRO A 240 12.39 31.88 18.97
N ALA A 241 11.07 31.73 18.83
CA ALA A 241 10.30 30.70 19.54
C ALA A 241 10.57 29.30 18.96
N SER A 242 10.50 29.17 17.63
CA SER A 242 10.85 27.92 16.92
C SER A 242 12.31 27.52 17.09
N GLN A 243 13.23 28.48 17.23
CA GLN A 243 14.64 28.23 17.52
C GLN A 243 14.92 28.03 19.03
N ARG A 244 14.17 28.67 19.94
CA ARG A 244 14.29 28.47 21.40
C ARG A 244 13.87 27.08 21.82
N LEU A 245 12.85 26.48 21.19
CA LEU A 245 12.53 25.06 21.44
C LEU A 245 13.73 24.14 21.12
N LYS A 246 14.53 24.48 20.09
CA LYS A 246 15.80 23.80 19.80
C LYS A 246 16.96 24.23 20.70
N SER A 247 16.99 25.44 21.25
CA SER A 247 18.08 25.89 22.15
C SER A 247 17.90 25.42 23.60
N ILE A 248 16.65 25.30 24.06
CA ILE A 248 16.26 24.66 25.34
C ILE A 248 16.79 23.22 25.38
N SER A 249 16.82 22.56 24.22
CA SER A 249 17.38 21.22 24.01
C SER A 249 18.86 21.09 24.42
N PHE A 250 19.61 22.19 24.51
CA PHE A 250 21.06 22.17 24.75
C PHE A 250 21.45 22.67 26.14
N HIS A 251 20.69 23.61 26.71
CA HIS A 251 21.04 24.27 27.99
C HIS A 251 20.19 23.80 29.18
N GLY A 252 19.12 23.03 28.94
CA GLY A 252 18.16 22.65 29.98
C GLY A 252 17.19 23.78 30.34
N ILE A 253 16.14 23.46 31.10
CA ILE A 253 15.12 24.37 31.61
C ILE A 253 15.42 24.67 33.10
N VAL A 254 15.29 25.93 33.53
CA VAL A 254 15.42 26.30 34.95
C VAL A 254 14.05 26.56 35.54
N ILE A 255 13.68 25.84 36.59
CA ILE A 255 12.43 25.99 37.34
C ILE A 255 12.79 26.08 38.82
N ASN A 256 12.31 27.12 39.54
CA ASN A 256 12.60 27.35 40.96
C ASN A 256 14.10 27.27 41.31
N ASN A 257 14.95 27.98 40.55
CA ASN A 257 16.42 27.96 40.67
C ASN A 257 17.09 26.59 40.49
N LYS A 258 16.39 25.58 39.95
CA LYS A 258 16.94 24.26 39.67
C LYS A 258 16.90 23.97 38.16
N ARG A 259 18.03 23.51 37.61
CA ARG A 259 18.20 23.27 36.16
C ARG A 259 17.96 21.79 35.82
N TYR A 260 17.10 21.55 34.84
CA TYR A 260 16.69 20.24 34.34
C TYR A 260 17.14 20.09 32.88
N TYR A 261 17.82 19.00 32.52
CA TYR A 261 18.29 18.75 31.15
C TYR A 261 17.41 17.70 30.47
N ILE A 262 17.11 17.91 29.20
CA ILE A 262 16.22 17.07 28.39
C ILE A 262 17.08 16.20 27.46
N ASP A 263 16.94 14.87 27.50
CA ASP A 263 17.69 13.96 26.62
C ASP A 263 17.19 13.98 25.16
N HIS A 264 17.85 13.27 24.25
CA HIS A 264 17.56 13.32 22.81
C HIS A 264 16.13 12.87 22.44
N GLU A 265 15.55 11.90 23.15
CA GLU A 265 14.19 11.41 22.85
C GLU A 265 13.12 12.36 23.37
N GLN A 266 13.36 12.92 24.57
CA GLN A 266 12.48 13.88 25.22
C GLN A 266 12.40 15.24 24.48
N ARG A 267 13.33 15.52 23.56
CA ARG A 267 13.37 16.72 22.71
C ARG A 267 12.36 16.74 21.55
N THR A 268 11.79 15.58 21.21
CA THR A 268 10.98 15.42 20.00
C THR A 268 9.47 15.64 20.23
N TYR A 269 9.03 15.68 21.50
CA TYR A 269 7.60 15.63 21.87
C TYR A 269 7.15 16.75 22.83
N LEU A 270 7.73 17.95 22.72
CA LEU A 270 7.24 19.13 23.44
C LEU A 270 5.95 19.66 22.79
N CYS A 271 4.80 19.06 23.13
CA CYS A 271 3.50 19.73 23.08
C CYS A 271 3.14 20.25 24.48
N ASP A 272 2.18 21.17 24.57
CA ASP A 272 1.81 21.84 25.84
C ASP A 272 1.44 20.87 26.97
N THR A 273 0.91 19.69 26.64
CA THR A 273 0.57 18.63 27.61
C THR A 273 1.81 17.93 28.19
N THR A 274 2.91 17.88 27.45
CA THR A 274 4.17 17.27 27.89
C THR A 274 4.88 18.14 28.95
N LEU A 275 4.76 19.47 28.86
CA LEU A 275 5.35 20.40 29.82
C LEU A 275 4.70 20.27 31.22
N ALA A 276 3.38 20.10 31.27
CA ALA A 276 2.63 19.91 32.51
C ALA A 276 3.04 18.61 33.24
N TYR A 277 3.19 17.50 32.51
CA TYR A 277 3.69 16.23 33.05
C TYR A 277 5.09 16.38 33.69
N TYR A 278 5.98 17.18 33.08
CA TYR A 278 7.33 17.38 33.59
C TYR A 278 7.42 18.29 34.81
N LEU A 279 6.53 19.28 34.95
CA LEU A 279 6.42 20.07 36.18
C LEU A 279 5.98 19.22 37.38
N GLU A 280 5.19 18.17 37.14
CA GLU A 280 4.64 17.32 38.19
C GLU A 280 5.52 16.09 38.54
N LYS A 281 6.18 15.46 37.55
CA LYS A 281 6.77 14.11 37.72
C LYS A 281 8.29 14.00 37.55
N ALA A 282 8.99 15.02 37.07
CA ALA A 282 10.42 14.88 36.76
C ALA A 282 11.30 14.86 38.02
N PRO A 283 12.12 13.81 38.24
CA PRO A 283 12.99 13.76 39.42
C PRO A 283 14.10 14.81 39.31
N SER A 284 14.27 15.60 40.36
CA SER A 284 15.32 16.61 40.41
C SER A 284 16.69 15.96 40.64
N ARG A 285 17.70 16.27 39.82
CA ARG A 285 19.07 15.80 40.08
C ARG A 285 19.76 16.71 41.11
N PRO A 286 20.55 16.17 42.06
CA PRO A 286 21.32 16.99 42.99
C PRO A 286 22.41 17.80 42.26
N PRO A 287 22.77 18.99 42.79
CA PRO A 287 23.75 19.86 42.16
C PRO A 287 25.11 19.17 42.03
N LYS A 288 25.82 19.41 40.92
CA LYS A 288 27.19 18.93 40.73
C LYS A 288 28.07 19.53 41.82
N LYS A 289 28.79 18.68 42.57
CA LYS A 289 29.82 19.10 43.52
C LYS A 289 30.85 19.93 42.75
N LYS A 290 31.06 21.18 43.16
CA LYS A 290 32.13 22.04 42.62
C LYS A 290 33.45 21.30 42.82
N LYS A 291 34.26 21.20 41.76
CA LYS A 291 35.66 20.77 41.91
C LYS A 291 36.32 21.81 42.81
N GLN A 292 36.85 21.36 43.94
CA GLN A 292 37.72 22.18 44.77
C GLN A 292 39.00 22.42 43.95
N GLU A 293 39.33 23.68 43.76
CA GLU A 293 40.58 24.14 43.14
C GLU A 293 41.76 23.93 44.08
#